data_AF-A0A2T2SQ35-F1
#
_entry.id   AF-A0A2T2SQ35-F1
#
_cell.length_a   1.000
_cell.length_b   1.000
_cell.length_c   1.000
_cell.angle_alpha   90.00
_cell.angle_beta   90.00
_cell.angle_gamma   90.00
#
_symmetry.space_group_name_H-M   'P 1'
#
loop_
_entity.id
_entity.type
_entity.pdbx_description
1 polymer ?
#
loop_
_entity_poly.entity_id
_entity_poly.type
_entity_poly.pdbx_seq_one_letter_code
_entity_poly.pdbx_strand_id
1 'polypeptide(L)'
;MGHGRARARGRGRREVGAAARRAAQHRPADRRRHYRAAIGVTAPRKSSIENRPSPVPSTLGHTIAGLAVAELFQYREGRVRRQAVLMANVADLDMLPGLLTRRPPDATHGRVSHSFGAAIIAGAGAGLSAKARGRRFGPRFLQAVAAYGSHVALDYLGKEPEDGLPIWWPLSDRSHASEHRWFETIISYSKERGFWLGLFNRSNVGALAREVAVTVPAYLAARLVGGRVREE
;
A
#
# COMPACT_ATOMS: atom_id res chain seq x y z
N MET A 1 -8.84 70.95 -19.84
CA MET A 1 -7.64 71.70 -19.40
C MET A 1 -6.74 70.76 -18.62
N GLY A 2 -5.44 70.71 -18.93
CA GLY A 2 -4.42 70.12 -18.05
C GLY A 2 -3.62 68.93 -18.60
N HIS A 3 -2.55 69.25 -19.34
CA HIS A 3 -1.22 68.59 -19.42
C HIS A 3 -1.12 67.04 -19.29
N GLY A 4 -0.55 66.29 -20.23
CA GLY A 4 0.67 66.52 -21.00
C GLY A 4 1.89 66.00 -20.25
N ARG A 5 2.42 64.81 -20.61
CA ARG A 5 3.83 64.43 -20.40
C ARG A 5 4.24 63.23 -21.26
N ALA A 6 5.16 63.51 -22.18
CA ALA A 6 5.90 62.56 -22.98
C ALA A 6 6.91 61.76 -22.13
N ARG A 7 7.19 60.52 -22.53
CA ARG A 7 8.43 59.83 -22.17
C ARG A 7 9.03 59.13 -23.38
N ALA A 8 10.30 59.44 -23.59
CA ALA A 8 11.15 58.99 -24.67
C ALA A 8 12.07 57.85 -24.20
N ARG A 9 12.43 57.02 -25.19
CA ARG A 9 13.71 56.30 -25.38
C ARG A 9 14.14 55.18 -24.41
N GLY A 10 14.57 54.09 -25.03
CA GLY A 10 15.36 53.02 -24.42
C GLY A 10 15.69 51.88 -25.39
N ARG A 11 16.28 52.19 -26.55
CA ARG A 11 16.91 51.21 -27.47
C ARG A 11 18.12 50.58 -26.74
N GLY A 12 18.07 49.28 -26.47
CA GLY A 12 19.20 48.56 -25.89
C GLY A 12 18.94 47.06 -25.77
N ARG A 13 18.64 46.38 -26.88
CA ARG A 13 18.27 44.94 -26.85
C ARG A 13 18.71 44.14 -28.08
N ARG A 14 19.88 44.44 -28.67
CA ARG A 14 20.32 43.74 -29.90
C ARG A 14 21.72 43.14 -29.96
N GLU A 15 22.53 43.15 -28.90
CA GLU A 15 23.92 42.64 -29.04
C GLU A 15 24.30 41.41 -28.20
N VAL A 16 23.44 40.93 -27.28
CA VAL A 16 23.79 39.75 -26.46
C VAL A 16 23.54 38.41 -27.18
N GLY A 17 22.98 38.41 -28.39
CA GLY A 17 22.59 37.19 -29.11
C GLY A 17 23.67 36.58 -30.02
N ALA A 18 24.73 37.31 -30.37
CA ALA A 18 25.69 36.90 -31.39
C ALA A 18 26.93 36.17 -30.84
N ALA A 19 27.36 36.48 -29.61
CA ALA A 19 28.52 35.84 -28.99
C ALA A 19 28.22 34.42 -28.48
N ALA A 20 26.99 34.15 -28.02
CA ALA A 20 26.59 32.84 -27.49
C ALA A 20 26.42 31.76 -28.58
N ARG A 21 26.26 32.13 -29.86
CA ARG A 21 26.07 31.16 -30.96
C ARG A 21 27.37 30.61 -31.55
N ARG A 22 28.51 31.28 -31.38
CA ARG A 22 29.80 30.79 -31.91
C ARG A 22 30.53 29.80 -31.00
N ALA A 23 30.18 29.74 -29.71
CA ALA A 23 30.77 28.78 -28.78
C ALA A 23 30.16 27.36 -28.86
N ALA A 24 29.08 27.17 -29.63
CA ALA A 24 28.36 25.89 -29.73
C ALA A 24 28.75 25.01 -30.93
N GLN A 25 29.59 25.48 -31.86
CA GLN A 25 29.87 24.78 -33.13
C GLN A 25 31.16 23.96 -33.17
N HIS A 26 31.98 23.98 -32.11
CA HIS A 26 33.16 23.11 -31.99
C HIS A 26 33.09 22.26 -30.72
N ARG A 27 32.24 21.24 -30.71
CA ARG A 27 32.40 20.10 -29.80
C ARG A 27 32.68 18.84 -30.62
N PRO A 28 33.88 18.25 -30.54
CA PRO A 28 34.21 17.04 -31.28
C PRO A 28 33.32 15.90 -30.79
N ALA A 29 32.57 15.30 -31.72
CA ALA A 29 31.59 14.25 -31.46
C ALA A 29 32.20 12.91 -31.00
N ASP A 30 33.53 12.84 -30.78
CA ASP A 30 34.25 11.57 -30.74
C ASP A 30 34.76 11.14 -29.34
N ARG A 31 34.63 11.97 -28.30
CA ARG A 31 35.12 11.61 -26.96
C ARG A 31 34.20 10.68 -26.15
N ARG A 32 32.96 10.41 -26.61
CA ARG A 32 32.01 9.58 -25.83
C ARG A 32 32.16 8.07 -26.05
N ARG A 33 32.89 7.62 -27.08
CA ARG A 33 33.12 6.18 -27.30
C ARG A 33 34.26 5.62 -26.45
N HIS A 34 35.30 6.39 -26.16
CA HIS A 34 36.47 5.87 -25.43
C HIS A 34 36.34 5.87 -23.90
N TYR A 35 35.43 6.66 -23.31
CA TYR A 35 35.21 6.62 -21.86
C TYR A 35 34.36 5.43 -21.38
N ARG A 36 33.62 4.75 -22.27
CA ARG A 36 32.81 3.58 -21.91
C ARG A 36 33.61 2.27 -21.82
N ALA A 37 34.83 2.25 -22.33
CA ALA A 37 35.70 1.07 -22.27
C ALA A 37 36.70 1.11 -21.10
N ALA A 38 37.00 2.30 -20.54
CA ALA A 38 37.98 2.46 -19.47
C ALA A 38 37.39 2.33 -18.05
N ILE A 39 36.09 2.54 -17.91
CA ILE A 39 35.35 2.27 -16.68
C ILE A 39 34.66 0.93 -16.94
N GLY A 40 34.99 -0.13 -16.20
CA GLY A 40 34.37 -1.46 -16.29
C GLY A 40 32.89 -1.47 -15.89
N VAL A 41 32.10 -0.55 -16.44
CA VAL A 41 30.64 -0.51 -16.32
C VAL A 41 30.10 -1.49 -17.34
N THR A 42 30.24 -2.78 -17.02
CA THR A 42 29.35 -3.80 -17.55
C THR A 42 27.93 -3.28 -17.34
N ALA A 43 27.16 -3.15 -18.42
CA ALA A 43 25.74 -2.84 -18.33
C ALA A 43 25.10 -3.73 -17.25
N PRO A 44 24.27 -3.21 -16.33
CA PRO A 44 23.70 -4.00 -15.27
C PRO A 44 23.00 -5.21 -15.89
N ARG A 45 23.49 -6.40 -15.52
CA ARG A 45 22.96 -7.68 -15.94
C ARG A 45 21.46 -7.65 -15.61
N LYS A 46 20.59 -7.60 -16.63
CA LYS A 46 19.12 -7.54 -16.50
C LYS A 46 18.52 -8.68 -15.65
N SER A 47 19.32 -9.67 -15.26
CA SER A 47 18.88 -10.91 -14.63
C SER A 47 18.90 -10.93 -13.09
N SER A 48 19.25 -9.85 -12.40
CA SER A 48 19.35 -9.87 -10.91
C SER A 48 18.20 -9.19 -10.16
N ILE A 49 17.35 -8.41 -10.84
CA ILE A 49 16.17 -7.79 -10.22
C ILE A 49 14.94 -8.70 -10.33
N GLU A 50 14.86 -9.53 -11.36
CA GLU A 50 13.65 -10.28 -11.73
C GLU A 50 13.36 -11.51 -10.85
N ASN A 51 14.29 -11.92 -9.99
CA ASN A 51 14.18 -13.11 -9.15
C ASN A 51 14.35 -12.85 -7.64
N ARG A 52 14.22 -11.59 -7.19
CA ARG A 52 14.18 -11.35 -5.75
C ARG A 52 12.85 -11.87 -5.18
N PRO A 53 12.89 -12.70 -4.12
CA PRO A 53 11.68 -13.04 -3.41
C PRO A 53 11.03 -11.75 -2.92
N SER A 54 9.79 -11.51 -3.31
CA SER A 54 9.02 -10.36 -2.82
C SER A 54 8.10 -10.83 -1.70
N PRO A 55 8.15 -10.17 -0.54
CA PRO A 55 7.15 -10.40 0.50
C PRO A 55 5.76 -10.05 -0.05
N VAL A 56 4.81 -10.96 0.11
CA VAL A 56 3.40 -10.72 -0.21
C VAL A 56 2.57 -10.92 1.05
N PRO A 57 1.59 -10.04 1.33
CA PRO A 57 0.68 -10.24 2.44
C PRO A 57 -0.16 -11.49 2.20
N SER A 58 -0.47 -12.21 3.27
CA SER A 58 -1.49 -13.25 3.22
C SER A 58 -2.86 -12.61 3.37
N THR A 59 -3.76 -12.86 2.43
CA THR A 59 -5.14 -12.36 2.50
C THR A 59 -6.05 -13.23 3.37
N LEU A 60 -5.58 -14.41 3.79
CA LEU A 60 -6.40 -15.38 4.50
C LEU A 60 -6.75 -14.90 5.90
N GLY A 61 -5.76 -14.50 6.69
CA GLY A 61 -5.95 -14.00 8.05
C GLY A 61 -6.72 -12.70 8.08
N HIS A 62 -6.45 -11.79 7.13
CA HIS A 62 -7.23 -10.56 6.95
C HIS A 62 -8.70 -10.86 6.66
N THR A 63 -8.97 -11.84 5.78
CA THR A 63 -10.33 -12.31 5.49
C THR A 63 -11.00 -12.90 6.72
N ILE A 64 -10.31 -13.76 7.48
CA ILE A 64 -10.84 -14.38 8.70
C ILE A 64 -11.11 -13.31 9.78
N ALA A 65 -10.24 -12.31 9.93
CA ALA A 65 -10.45 -11.19 10.84
C ALA A 65 -11.66 -10.34 10.43
N GLY A 66 -11.83 -10.06 9.13
CA GLY A 66 -13.04 -9.41 8.61
C GLY A 66 -14.31 -10.21 8.91
N LEU A 67 -14.25 -11.55 8.85
CA LEU A 67 -15.35 -12.41 9.27
C LEU A 67 -15.61 -12.35 10.78
N ALA A 68 -14.55 -12.30 11.60
CA ALA A 68 -14.67 -12.17 13.06
C ALA A 68 -15.38 -10.86 13.44
N VAL A 69 -14.99 -9.75 12.81
CA VAL A 69 -15.67 -8.46 12.97
C VAL A 69 -17.14 -8.56 12.56
N ALA A 70 -17.45 -9.23 11.45
CA ALA A 70 -18.85 -9.40 11.03
C ALA A 70 -19.71 -10.16 12.06
N GLU A 71 -19.14 -11.15 12.75
CA GLU A 71 -19.85 -11.90 13.80
C GLU A 71 -20.09 -11.05 15.05
N LEU A 72 -19.10 -10.25 15.48
CA LEU A 72 -19.21 -9.35 16.63
C LEU A 72 -20.29 -8.28 16.45
N PHE A 73 -20.43 -7.75 15.24
CA PHE A 73 -21.49 -6.80 14.91
C PHE A 73 -22.83 -7.48 14.54
N GLN A 74 -22.93 -8.81 14.69
CA GLN A 74 -24.15 -9.60 14.56
C GLN A 74 -24.88 -9.49 13.20
N TYR A 75 -24.15 -9.21 12.13
CA TYR A 75 -24.78 -8.99 10.83
C TYR A 75 -25.11 -10.31 10.11
N ARG A 76 -26.39 -10.67 10.09
CA ARG A 76 -26.91 -11.84 9.35
C ARG A 76 -26.96 -11.65 7.83
N GLU A 77 -27.07 -10.40 7.37
CA GLU A 77 -27.12 -10.11 5.94
C GLU A 77 -25.78 -10.47 5.28
N GLY A 78 -25.82 -11.43 4.36
CA GLY A 78 -24.64 -11.84 3.60
C GLY A 78 -23.95 -10.67 2.89
N ARG A 79 -24.69 -9.61 2.52
CA ARG A 79 -24.13 -8.38 1.96
C ARG A 79 -23.20 -7.66 2.94
N VAL A 80 -23.57 -7.58 4.21
CA VAL A 80 -22.82 -6.84 5.23
C VAL A 80 -21.59 -7.63 5.68
N ARG A 81 -21.72 -8.96 5.77
CA ARG A 81 -20.59 -9.86 6.00
C ARG A 81 -19.56 -9.76 4.87
N ARG A 82 -20.01 -9.77 3.60
CA ARG A 82 -19.14 -9.51 2.45
C ARG A 82 -18.46 -8.14 2.52
N GLN A 83 -19.18 -7.10 2.92
CA GLN A 83 -18.57 -5.77 3.10
C GLN A 83 -17.47 -5.78 4.16
N ALA A 84 -17.64 -6.48 5.28
CA ALA A 84 -16.59 -6.60 6.30
C ALA A 84 -15.35 -7.29 5.75
N VAL A 85 -15.52 -8.40 5.02
CA VAL A 85 -14.42 -9.11 4.36
C VAL A 85 -13.71 -8.21 3.35
N LEU A 86 -14.48 -7.51 2.50
CA LEU A 86 -13.91 -6.59 1.53
C LEU A 86 -13.12 -5.48 2.23
N MET A 87 -13.70 -4.84 3.24
CA MET A 87 -13.04 -3.77 4.01
C MET A 87 -11.77 -4.24 4.70
N ALA A 88 -11.75 -5.47 5.20
CA ALA A 88 -10.56 -6.07 5.80
C ALA A 88 -9.46 -6.39 4.79
N ASN A 89 -9.69 -6.25 3.47
CA ASN A 89 -8.67 -6.46 2.43
C ASN A 89 -8.49 -5.20 1.55
N VAL A 90 -9.15 -4.07 1.87
CA VAL A 90 -9.08 -2.86 1.04
C VAL A 90 -7.67 -2.26 1.03
N ALA A 91 -6.90 -2.41 2.12
CA ALA A 91 -5.54 -1.89 2.19
C ALA A 91 -4.64 -2.44 1.08
N ASP A 92 -4.70 -3.75 0.84
CA ASP A 92 -3.92 -4.48 -0.17
C ASP A 92 -4.24 -4.07 -1.62
N LEU A 93 -5.33 -3.32 -1.86
CA LEU A 93 -5.63 -2.80 -3.20
C LEU A 93 -4.60 -1.75 -3.64
N ASP A 94 -3.79 -1.22 -2.73
CA ASP A 94 -2.65 -0.34 -3.02
C ASP A 94 -1.51 -1.03 -3.80
N MET A 95 -1.56 -2.36 -3.93
CA MET A 95 -0.68 -3.16 -4.78
C MET A 95 -1.09 -3.08 -6.26
N LEU A 96 -2.35 -2.77 -6.55
CA LEU A 96 -2.89 -2.77 -7.92
C LEU A 96 -2.18 -1.78 -8.86
N PRO A 97 -1.85 -0.54 -8.44
CA PRO A 97 -1.06 0.37 -9.28
C PRO A 97 0.28 -0.24 -9.70
N GLY A 98 0.98 -0.92 -8.78
CA GLY A 98 2.23 -1.62 -9.08
C GLY A 98 2.01 -2.75 -10.11
N LEU A 99 0.99 -3.57 -9.89
CA LEU A 99 0.61 -4.67 -10.79
C LEU A 99 0.25 -4.17 -12.20
N LEU A 100 -0.58 -3.13 -12.31
CA LEU A 100 -1.05 -2.58 -13.58
C LEU A 100 0.03 -1.83 -14.35
N THR A 101 0.95 -1.16 -13.65
CA THR A 101 2.07 -0.42 -14.27
C THR A 101 3.30 -1.28 -14.54
N ARG A 102 3.20 -2.61 -14.33
CA ARG A 102 4.32 -3.57 -14.43
C ARG A 102 5.52 -3.18 -13.56
N ARG A 103 5.28 -2.44 -12.48
CA ARG A 103 6.27 -2.17 -11.44
C ARG A 103 6.23 -3.28 -10.38
N PRO A 104 7.27 -3.38 -9.54
CA PRO A 104 7.21 -4.25 -8.37
C PRO A 104 5.97 -3.92 -7.52
N PRO A 105 5.09 -4.90 -7.18
CA PRO A 105 3.86 -4.65 -6.43
C PRO A 105 4.08 -4.01 -5.06
N ASP A 106 5.24 -4.26 -4.47
CA ASP A 106 5.73 -3.70 -3.21
C ASP A 106 6.11 -2.21 -3.29
N ALA A 107 6.25 -1.63 -4.49
CA ALA A 107 6.69 -0.24 -4.63
C ALA A 107 5.72 0.79 -4.01
N THR A 108 4.43 0.47 -3.98
CA THR A 108 3.37 1.35 -3.43
C THR A 108 2.66 0.74 -2.21
N HIS A 109 2.89 -0.54 -1.95
CA HIS A 109 2.27 -1.30 -0.87
C HIS A 109 2.84 -0.95 0.51
N GLY A 110 2.05 -1.15 1.57
CA GLY A 110 2.54 -0.99 2.96
C GLY A 110 2.76 0.46 3.39
N ARG A 111 2.10 1.42 2.73
CA ARG A 111 2.23 2.86 3.02
C ARG A 111 1.02 3.38 3.80
N VAL A 112 0.48 4.54 3.40
CA VAL A 112 -0.63 5.24 4.05
C VAL A 112 -1.87 4.36 4.22
N SER A 113 -2.14 3.50 3.25
CA SER A 113 -3.18 2.45 3.30
C SER A 113 -3.08 1.58 4.55
N HIS A 114 -1.89 1.22 5.01
CA HIS A 114 -1.70 0.33 6.17
C HIS A 114 -1.62 1.12 7.48
N SER A 115 -2.57 2.04 7.69
CA SER A 115 -2.64 2.89 8.88
C SER A 115 -4.04 2.95 9.50
N PHE A 116 -4.12 3.22 10.80
CA PHE A 116 -5.41 3.44 11.47
C PHE A 116 -6.12 4.70 10.98
N GLY A 117 -5.39 5.73 10.54
CA GLY A 117 -6.01 6.89 9.90
C GLY A 117 -6.71 6.55 8.59
N ALA A 118 -6.09 5.71 7.75
CA ALA A 118 -6.75 5.19 6.55
C ALA A 118 -7.99 4.37 6.88
N ALA A 119 -7.93 3.53 7.93
CA ALA A 119 -9.10 2.79 8.43
C ALA A 119 -10.25 3.73 8.85
N ILE A 120 -9.94 4.81 9.58
CA ILE A 120 -10.94 5.83 9.99
C ILE A 120 -11.55 6.53 8.78
N ILE A 121 -10.73 6.95 7.80
CA ILE A 121 -11.22 7.62 6.58
C ILE A 121 -12.13 6.67 5.79
N ALA A 122 -11.71 5.42 5.60
CA ALA A 122 -12.51 4.42 4.90
C ALA A 122 -13.82 4.13 5.64
N GLY A 123 -13.76 4.06 6.97
CA GLY A 123 -14.94 3.95 7.83
C GLY A 123 -15.88 5.14 7.70
N ALA A 124 -15.37 6.37 7.66
CA ALA A 124 -16.16 7.57 7.44
C ALA A 124 -16.87 7.51 6.09
N GLY A 125 -16.17 7.08 5.03
CA GLY A 125 -16.78 6.84 3.72
C GLY A 125 -17.92 5.83 3.77
N ALA A 126 -17.72 4.69 4.44
CA ALA A 126 -18.76 3.67 4.61
C ALA A 126 -19.98 4.18 5.40
N GLY A 127 -19.73 4.90 6.51
CA GLY A 127 -20.76 5.51 7.34
C GLY A 127 -21.56 6.58 6.59
N LEU A 128 -20.89 7.49 5.87
CA LEU A 128 -21.54 8.53 5.06
C LEU A 128 -22.35 7.91 3.92
N SER A 129 -21.81 6.89 3.25
CA SER A 129 -22.52 6.14 2.21
C SER A 129 -23.77 5.42 2.75
N ALA A 130 -23.74 4.98 4.01
CA ALA A 130 -24.91 4.44 4.69
C ALA A 130 -25.94 5.53 5.01
N LYS A 131 -25.49 6.67 5.54
CA LYS A 131 -26.35 7.83 5.84
C LYS A 131 -27.07 8.34 4.60
N ALA A 132 -26.36 8.45 3.47
CA ALA A 132 -26.93 8.85 2.18
C ALA A 132 -28.03 7.89 1.67
N ARG A 133 -28.05 6.63 2.14
CA ARG A 133 -29.09 5.63 1.83
C ARG A 133 -30.13 5.48 2.94
N GLY A 134 -30.26 6.45 3.84
CA GLY A 134 -31.23 6.43 4.93
C GLY A 134 -30.89 5.46 6.08
N ARG A 135 -29.65 4.97 6.18
CA ARG A 135 -29.19 4.08 7.27
C ARG A 135 -28.40 4.85 8.31
N ARG A 136 -28.24 4.29 9.52
CA ARG A 136 -27.44 4.92 10.59
C ARG A 136 -25.94 4.93 10.25
N PHE A 137 -25.30 6.09 10.45
CA PHE A 137 -23.86 6.29 10.23
C PHE A 137 -23.00 5.40 11.15
N GLY A 138 -23.23 5.48 12.46
CA GLY A 138 -22.36 4.92 13.50
C GLY A 138 -22.04 3.43 13.32
N PRO A 139 -23.04 2.55 13.20
CA PRO A 139 -22.77 1.11 13.06
C PRO A 139 -21.93 0.77 11.83
N ARG A 140 -22.14 1.47 10.70
CA ARG A 140 -21.40 1.23 9.46
C ARG A 140 -20.00 1.82 9.48
N PHE A 141 -19.84 2.98 10.12
CA PHE A 141 -18.54 3.54 10.43
C PHE A 141 -17.71 2.56 11.28
N LEU A 142 -18.23 2.17 12.45
CA LEU A 142 -17.53 1.30 13.38
C LEU A 142 -17.20 -0.07 12.77
N GLN A 143 -18.13 -0.66 12.02
CA GLN A 143 -17.89 -1.93 11.32
C GLN A 143 -16.70 -1.82 10.35
N ALA A 144 -16.69 -0.78 9.52
CA ALA A 144 -15.65 -0.60 8.51
C ALA A 144 -14.30 -0.26 9.16
N VAL A 145 -14.28 0.57 10.20
CA VAL A 145 -13.07 0.85 11.00
C VAL A 145 -12.56 -0.41 11.67
N ALA A 146 -13.42 -1.23 12.27
CA ALA A 146 -13.01 -2.48 12.91
C ALA A 146 -12.46 -3.49 11.90
N ALA A 147 -13.13 -3.66 10.76
CA ALA A 147 -12.70 -4.59 9.71
C ALA A 147 -11.35 -4.15 9.09
N TYR A 148 -11.23 -2.90 8.67
CA TYR A 148 -9.98 -2.36 8.13
C TYR A 148 -8.90 -2.32 9.22
N GLY A 149 -9.23 -1.86 10.42
CA GLY A 149 -8.29 -1.80 11.54
C GLY A 149 -7.73 -3.18 11.91
N SER A 150 -8.52 -4.25 11.75
CA SER A 150 -8.03 -5.61 11.94
C SER A 150 -6.94 -6.00 10.94
N HIS A 151 -7.01 -5.52 9.69
CA HIS A 151 -5.94 -5.63 8.70
C HIS A 151 -4.66 -5.00 9.22
N VAL A 152 -4.73 -3.72 9.60
CA VAL A 152 -3.56 -2.95 10.06
C VAL A 152 -2.94 -3.58 11.31
N ALA A 153 -3.76 -4.07 12.23
CA ALA A 153 -3.30 -4.74 13.44
C ALA A 153 -2.57 -6.06 13.13
N LEU A 154 -3.10 -6.86 12.20
CA LEU A 154 -2.47 -8.12 11.80
C LEU A 154 -1.13 -7.89 11.10
N ASP A 155 -1.07 -6.93 10.18
CA ASP A 155 0.20 -6.59 9.52
C ASP A 155 1.23 -6.06 10.54
N TYR A 156 0.82 -5.20 11.48
CA TYR A 156 1.72 -4.71 12.53
C TYR A 156 2.34 -5.85 13.35
N LEU A 157 1.59 -6.94 13.58
CA LEU A 157 2.05 -8.14 14.29
C LEU A 157 2.88 -9.10 13.41
N GLY A 158 2.98 -8.85 12.12
CA GLY A 158 3.74 -9.66 11.17
C GLY A 158 5.01 -9.00 10.60
N LYS A 159 5.13 -7.68 10.72
CA LYS A 159 6.21 -6.90 10.13
C LYS A 159 7.48 -6.83 10.99
N GLU A 160 8.62 -6.65 10.34
CA GLU A 160 9.93 -6.37 10.94
C GLU A 160 10.18 -4.86 11.02
N PRO A 161 11.08 -4.38 11.90
CA PRO A 161 11.42 -2.95 11.97
C PRO A 161 11.86 -2.34 10.63
N GLU A 162 12.54 -3.13 9.79
CA GLU A 162 13.04 -2.73 8.48
C GLU A 162 11.93 -2.54 7.43
N ASP A 163 10.79 -3.22 7.59
CA ASP A 163 9.62 -3.13 6.70
C ASP A 163 8.35 -2.67 7.42
N GLY A 164 8.52 -2.00 8.57
CA GLY A 164 7.44 -1.53 9.44
C GLY A 164 6.50 -0.52 8.79
N LEU A 165 5.32 -0.35 9.40
CA LEU A 165 4.20 0.39 8.83
C LEU A 165 3.94 1.72 9.54
N PRO A 166 3.46 2.75 8.83
CA PRO A 166 3.07 4.04 9.42
C PRO A 166 1.70 3.93 10.12
N ILE A 167 1.59 3.06 11.14
CA ILE A 167 0.30 2.69 11.76
C ILE A 167 -0.49 3.90 12.31
N TRP A 168 0.21 4.96 12.68
CA TRP A 168 -0.34 6.18 13.27
C TRP A 168 -0.59 7.32 12.28
N TRP A 169 -0.38 7.12 10.98
CA TRP A 169 -0.74 8.13 9.98
C TRP A 169 -2.23 8.50 10.15
N PRO A 170 -2.61 9.80 10.05
CA PRO A 170 -1.81 10.95 9.63
C PRO A 170 -1.06 11.68 10.76
N LEU A 171 -1.07 11.15 11.99
CA LEU A 171 -0.42 11.81 13.13
C LEU A 171 1.11 11.66 13.07
N SER A 172 1.60 10.58 12.48
CA SER A 172 3.03 10.33 12.29
C SER A 172 3.31 9.49 11.05
N ASP A 173 4.39 9.80 10.35
CA ASP A 173 4.93 9.00 9.24
C ASP A 173 5.98 7.97 9.70
N ARG A 174 6.19 7.82 11.02
CA ARG A 174 7.17 6.85 11.55
C ARG A 174 6.67 5.42 11.33
N SER A 175 7.56 4.56 10.84
CA SER A 175 7.29 3.12 10.72
C SER A 175 7.39 2.43 12.07
N HIS A 176 6.43 1.55 12.33
CA HIS A 176 6.32 0.74 13.53
C HIS A 176 6.13 -0.73 13.17
N ALA A 177 6.70 -1.60 14.00
CA ALA A 177 6.57 -3.04 13.93
C ALA A 177 6.47 -3.61 15.35
N SER A 178 5.75 -4.71 15.51
CA SER A 178 5.65 -5.41 16.79
C SER A 178 6.96 -6.13 17.11
N GLU A 179 7.35 -6.12 18.39
CA GLU A 179 8.42 -6.99 18.89
C GLU A 179 8.01 -8.47 18.82
N HIS A 180 6.71 -8.74 18.91
CA HIS A 180 6.15 -10.08 18.86
C HIS A 180 5.69 -10.39 17.44
N ARG A 181 6.33 -11.36 16.81
CA ARG A 181 6.08 -11.79 15.44
C ARG A 181 5.07 -12.93 15.43
N TRP A 182 3.78 -12.61 15.40
CA TRP A 182 2.73 -13.63 15.42
C TRP A 182 2.42 -14.17 14.02
N PHE A 183 2.66 -13.36 13.00
CA PHE A 183 2.43 -13.68 11.60
C PHE A 183 3.76 -13.66 10.84
N GLU A 184 3.89 -14.53 9.85
CA GLU A 184 5.07 -14.62 9.01
C GLU A 184 4.71 -14.16 7.59
N THR A 185 5.62 -13.42 6.98
CA THR A 185 5.43 -12.89 5.64
C THR A 185 5.55 -14.01 4.60
N ILE A 186 4.54 -14.15 3.75
CA ILE A 186 4.55 -15.13 2.66
C ILE A 186 5.54 -14.66 1.59
N ILE A 187 6.41 -15.56 1.14
CA ILE A 187 7.40 -15.25 0.11
C ILE A 187 6.86 -15.72 -1.25
N SER A 188 6.68 -14.79 -2.20
CA SER A 188 6.30 -15.13 -3.57
C SER A 188 7.53 -15.25 -4.48
N TYR A 189 7.66 -16.39 -5.17
CA TYR A 189 8.71 -16.65 -6.15
C TYR A 189 8.14 -16.57 -7.58
N SER A 190 8.38 -15.43 -8.26
CA SER A 190 8.29 -15.19 -9.73
C SER A 190 6.98 -15.53 -10.49
N LYS A 191 6.68 -14.72 -11.52
CA LYS A 191 5.38 -14.63 -12.24
C LYS A 191 5.03 -15.78 -13.19
N GLU A 192 5.97 -16.64 -13.60
CA GLU A 192 5.72 -17.49 -14.78
C GLU A 192 5.47 -18.99 -14.50
N ARG A 193 6.08 -19.60 -13.47
CA ARG A 193 5.84 -21.04 -13.12
C ARG A 193 5.95 -21.37 -11.62
N GLY A 194 6.22 -20.38 -10.77
CA GLY A 194 6.62 -20.57 -9.37
C GLY A 194 5.54 -20.33 -8.33
N PHE A 195 4.35 -19.85 -8.68
CA PHE A 195 3.31 -19.51 -7.69
C PHE A 195 2.89 -20.72 -6.84
N TRP A 196 2.53 -21.84 -7.48
CA TRP A 196 2.11 -23.05 -6.77
C TRP A 196 3.26 -23.69 -5.99
N LEU A 197 4.45 -23.76 -6.58
CA LEU A 197 5.67 -24.24 -5.91
C LEU A 197 6.08 -23.35 -4.73
N GLY A 198 5.84 -22.05 -4.84
CA GLY A 198 6.01 -21.09 -3.76
C GLY A 198 4.98 -21.28 -2.66
N LEU A 199 3.71 -21.49 -2.99
CA LEU A 199 2.65 -21.73 -1.99
C LEU A 199 2.91 -23.00 -1.18
N PHE A 200 3.40 -24.07 -1.81
CA PHE A 200 3.77 -25.32 -1.14
C PHE A 200 5.21 -25.31 -0.57
N ASN A 201 5.90 -24.17 -0.58
CA ASN A 201 7.14 -24.04 0.16
C ASN A 201 6.86 -24.25 1.66
N ARG A 202 7.67 -25.08 2.31
CA ARG A 202 7.54 -25.39 3.74
C ARG A 202 7.45 -24.13 4.61
N SER A 203 8.16 -23.06 4.25
CA SER A 203 8.08 -21.78 4.97
C SER A 203 6.69 -21.14 4.85
N ASN A 204 6.12 -21.12 3.64
CA ASN A 204 4.81 -20.54 3.39
C ASN A 204 3.67 -21.38 3.98
N VAL A 205 3.81 -22.72 3.95
CA VAL A 205 2.87 -23.63 4.63
C VAL A 205 2.91 -23.41 6.14
N GLY A 206 4.10 -23.26 6.73
CA GLY A 206 4.27 -22.92 8.14
C GLY A 206 3.64 -21.58 8.51
N ALA A 207 3.91 -20.54 7.72
CA ALA A 207 3.34 -19.21 7.88
C ALA A 207 1.80 -19.24 7.82
N LEU A 208 1.23 -19.92 6.82
CA LEU A 208 -0.21 -20.04 6.64
C LEU A 208 -0.86 -20.85 7.78
N ALA A 209 -0.23 -21.95 8.20
CA ALA A 209 -0.73 -22.76 9.30
C ALA A 209 -0.75 -21.95 10.61
N ARG A 210 0.28 -21.13 10.85
CA ARG A 210 0.36 -20.24 12.00
C ARG A 210 -0.71 -19.16 11.95
N GLU A 211 -0.90 -18.54 10.80
CA GLU A 211 -1.94 -17.53 10.59
C GLU A 211 -3.33 -18.10 10.86
N VAL A 212 -3.63 -19.30 10.34
CA VAL A 212 -4.89 -20.02 10.62
C VAL A 212 -5.01 -20.36 12.11
N ALA A 213 -3.94 -20.85 12.73
CA ALA A 213 -3.92 -21.23 14.14
C ALA A 213 -4.18 -20.05 15.08
N VAL A 214 -3.83 -18.82 14.68
CA VAL A 214 -4.11 -17.61 15.48
C VAL A 214 -5.49 -17.01 15.14
N THR A 215 -5.82 -16.91 13.85
CA THR A 215 -7.03 -16.19 13.41
C THR A 215 -8.32 -17.00 13.54
N VAL A 216 -8.29 -18.33 13.37
CA VAL A 216 -9.48 -19.17 13.51
C VAL A 216 -10.01 -19.19 14.95
N PRO A 217 -9.19 -19.38 16.00
CA PRO A 217 -9.68 -19.27 17.38
C PRO A 217 -10.28 -17.90 17.68
N ALA A 218 -9.68 -16.82 17.18
CA ALA A 218 -10.23 -15.47 17.32
C ALA A 218 -11.60 -15.35 16.64
N TYR A 219 -11.76 -15.89 15.42
CA TYR A 219 -13.04 -15.96 14.73
C TYR A 219 -14.10 -16.76 15.51
N LEU A 220 -13.72 -17.94 16.03
CA LEU A 220 -14.64 -18.78 16.81
C LEU A 220 -15.06 -18.09 18.11
N ALA A 221 -14.13 -17.44 18.81
CA ALA A 221 -14.43 -16.64 20.00
C ALA A 221 -15.39 -15.49 19.67
N ALA A 222 -15.12 -14.74 18.60
CA ALA A 222 -16.00 -13.69 18.11
C ALA A 222 -17.41 -14.21 17.76
N ARG A 223 -17.50 -15.40 17.16
CA ARG A 223 -18.77 -16.07 16.86
C ARG A 223 -19.54 -16.47 18.12
N LEU A 224 -18.85 -16.99 19.14
CA LEU A 224 -19.46 -17.38 20.41
C LEU A 224 -19.96 -16.16 21.18
N VAL A 225 -19.15 -15.11 21.30
CA VAL A 225 -19.52 -13.84 21.94
C VAL A 225 -20.67 -13.18 21.19
N GLY A 226 -20.53 -13.06 19.87
CA GLY A 226 -21.56 -12.51 19.01
C GLY A 226 -22.86 -13.32 19.03
N GLY A 227 -22.81 -14.61 19.35
CA GLY A 227 -23.96 -15.48 19.58
C GLY A 227 -24.68 -15.19 20.89
N ARG A 228 -23.94 -15.10 22.01
CA ARG A 228 -24.52 -14.84 23.35
C ARG A 228 -25.24 -13.49 23.43
N VAL A 229 -24.66 -12.45 22.86
CA VAL A 229 -25.29 -11.11 22.80
C VAL A 229 -26.57 -11.10 21.94
N ARG A 230 -26.93 -12.20 21.24
CA ARG A 230 -28.20 -12.32 20.50
C ARG A 230 -29.31 -12.94 21.34
N GLU A 231 -28.95 -13.64 22.41
CA GLU A 231 -29.89 -14.35 23.28
C GLU A 231 -30.41 -13.44 24.41
N GLU A 232 -29.71 -12.33 24.67
CA GLU A 232 -30.09 -11.23 25.56
C GLU A 232 -30.90 -10.15 24.83
#